data_AF-A8UUY3-F1
#
_entry.id   AF-A8UUY3-F1
#
_cell.length_a   1.000
_cell.length_b   1.000
_cell.length_c   1.000
_cell.angle_alpha   90.00
_cell.angle_beta   90.00
_cell.angle_gamma   90.00
#
_symmetry.space_group_name_H-M   'P 1'
#
loop_
_entity.id
_entity.type
_entity.pdbx_description
1 polymer ?
#
loop_
_entity_poly.entity_id
_entity_poly.type
_entity_poly.pdbx_seq_one_letter_code
_entity_poly.pdbx_strand_id
1 'polypeptide(L)'
;MARKGRRRGGPRYKKVSLSLPKRLYLVLSGIAMGDDKKLNRLIKGILEDKLQESTVAELEMYLKKIEEEEKEKEEETETAEATS
;
A
#
# COMPACT_ATOMS: atom_id res chain seq x y z
N MET A 1 -32.24 -20.92 -0.39
CA MET A 1 -30.77 -20.74 -0.30
C MET A 1 -30.34 -19.61 -1.23
N ALA A 2 -30.26 -18.38 -0.72
CA ALA A 2 -29.86 -17.23 -1.53
C ALA A 2 -28.34 -17.25 -1.74
N ARG A 3 -27.91 -17.42 -3.00
CA ARG A 3 -26.49 -17.28 -3.38
C ARG A 3 -26.06 -15.84 -3.08
N LYS A 4 -25.25 -15.66 -2.03
CA LYS A 4 -24.65 -14.40 -1.63
C LYS A 4 -23.87 -13.85 -2.83
N GLY A 5 -24.49 -12.92 -3.56
CA GLY A 5 -23.86 -12.23 -4.68
C GLY A 5 -22.53 -11.66 -4.22
N ARG A 6 -21.44 -12.02 -4.92
CA ARG A 6 -20.12 -11.43 -4.76
C ARG A 6 -20.24 -9.94 -5.07
N ARG A 7 -20.55 -9.12 -4.06
CA ARG A 7 -20.57 -7.66 -4.18
C ARG A 7 -19.12 -7.22 -4.41
N ARG A 8 -18.71 -7.16 -5.67
CA ARG A 8 -17.51 -6.41 -6.07
C ARG A 8 -17.86 -4.92 -6.03
N GLY A 9 -17.25 -4.21 -5.08
CA GLY A 9 -16.97 -2.78 -5.21
C GLY A 9 -17.96 -1.83 -4.54
N GLY A 10 -17.71 -1.48 -3.27
CA GLY A 10 -17.95 -0.13 -2.77
C GLY A 10 -16.62 0.67 -2.75
N PRO A 11 -16.56 1.88 -2.17
CA PRO A 11 -15.37 2.76 -2.06
C PRO A 11 -14.14 2.17 -1.33
N ARG A 12 -14.13 0.86 -1.08
CA ARG A 12 -13.31 0.14 -0.10
C ARG A 12 -11.90 -0.22 -0.60
N TYR A 13 -11.56 0.05 -1.85
CA TYR A 13 -10.25 -0.29 -2.41
C TYR A 13 -9.54 0.99 -2.88
N LYS A 14 -8.67 1.53 -2.00
CA LYS A 14 -7.70 2.55 -2.41
C LYS A 14 -6.67 1.88 -3.30
N LYS A 15 -6.49 2.37 -4.53
CA LYS A 15 -5.33 1.98 -5.35
C LYS A 15 -4.11 2.68 -4.76
N VAL A 16 -3.07 1.91 -4.45
CA VAL A 16 -1.81 2.42 -3.94
C VAL A 16 -0.74 2.12 -4.97
N SER A 17 -0.03 3.16 -5.42
CA SER A 17 1.20 3.01 -6.18
C SER A 17 2.36 2.88 -5.21
N LEU A 18 3.19 1.85 -5.40
CA LEU A 18 4.36 1.60 -4.58
C LEU A 18 5.61 1.73 -5.45
N SER A 19 6.53 2.59 -5.03
CA SER A 19 7.87 2.66 -5.60
C SER A 19 8.75 1.64 -4.90
N LEU A 20 9.31 0.70 -5.65
CA LEU A 20 10.21 -0.34 -5.12
C LEU A 20 11.59 -0.24 -5.79
N PRO A 21 12.68 -0.56 -5.08
CA PRO A 21 13.98 -0.71 -5.71
C PRO A 21 13.92 -1.71 -6.87
N LYS A 22 14.52 -1.36 -8.01
CA LYS A 22 14.45 -2.16 -9.25
C LYS A 22 14.79 -3.64 -9.03
N ARG A 23 15.83 -3.91 -8.24
CA ARG A 23 16.25 -5.29 -7.89
C ARG A 23 15.16 -6.03 -7.14
N LEU A 24 14.54 -5.40 -6.14
CA LEU A 24 13.46 -6.00 -5.35
C LEU A 24 12.24 -6.29 -6.24
N TYR A 25 11.86 -5.33 -7.08
CA TYR A 25 10.77 -5.54 -8.05
C TYR A 25 11.04 -6.74 -8.97
N LEU A 26 12.24 -6.85 -9.54
CA LEU A 26 12.60 -7.96 -10.43
C LEU A 26 12.56 -9.31 -9.71
N VAL A 27 13.00 -9.38 -8.46
CA VAL A 27 12.92 -10.61 -7.65
C VAL A 27 11.45 -10.99 -7.41
N LEU A 28 10.62 -10.06 -6.93
CA LEU A 28 9.20 -10.32 -6.68
C LEU A 28 8.45 -10.69 -7.96
N SER A 29 8.75 -10.01 -9.07
CA SER A 29 8.20 -10.31 -10.39
C SER A 29 8.63 -11.70 -10.88
N GLY A 30 9.89 -12.09 -10.64
CA GLY A 30 10.39 -13.43 -10.96
C GLY A 30 9.65 -14.53 -10.19
N ILE A 31 9.43 -14.33 -8.88
CA ILE A 31 8.63 -15.23 -8.03
C ILE A 31 7.19 -15.32 -8.54
N ALA A 32 6.62 -14.18 -8.96
CA ALA A 32 5.29 -14.11 -9.56
C ALA A 32 5.22 -14.61 -11.01
N MET A 33 6.34 -15.06 -11.59
CA MET A 33 6.46 -15.51 -12.99
C MET A 33 6.04 -14.44 -14.02
N GLY A 34 6.25 -13.16 -13.70
CA GLY A 34 5.82 -12.02 -14.53
C GLY A 34 4.31 -11.79 -14.58
N ASP A 35 3.51 -12.48 -13.76
CA ASP A 35 2.06 -12.28 -13.69
C ASP A 35 1.72 -11.22 -12.63
N ASP A 36 1.26 -10.05 -13.07
CA ASP A 36 0.88 -8.93 -12.21
C ASP A 36 -0.21 -9.28 -11.18
N LYS A 37 -1.11 -10.22 -11.49
CA LYS A 37 -2.13 -10.65 -10.53
C LYS A 37 -1.52 -11.49 -9.42
N LYS A 38 -0.53 -12.33 -9.74
CA LYS A 38 0.23 -13.10 -8.74
C LYS A 38 1.13 -12.18 -7.94
N LEU A 39 1.78 -11.21 -8.57
CA LEU A 39 2.61 -10.21 -7.89
C LEU A 39 1.78 -9.41 -6.87
N ASN A 40 0.60 -8.94 -7.27
CA ASN A 40 -0.32 -8.25 -6.34
C ASN A 40 -0.78 -9.14 -5.17
N ARG A 41 -0.97 -10.44 -5.39
CA ARG A 41 -1.31 -11.38 -4.30
C ARG A 41 -0.12 -11.63 -3.38
N LEU A 42 1.08 -11.79 -3.94
CA LEU A 42 2.32 -11.97 -3.20
C LEU A 42 2.58 -10.78 -2.29
N ILE A 43 2.52 -9.55 -2.83
CA ILE A 43 2.71 -8.33 -2.04
C ILE A 43 1.68 -8.24 -0.90
N LYS A 44 0.42 -8.58 -1.17
CA LYS A 44 -0.62 -8.61 -0.12
C LYS A 44 -0.32 -9.64 0.96
N GLY A 45 0.08 -10.86 0.59
CA GLY A 45 0.45 -11.90 1.55
C GLY A 45 1.60 -11.46 2.46
N ILE A 46 2.66 -10.89 1.87
CA ILE A 46 3.81 -10.36 2.64
C ILE A 46 3.36 -9.29 3.65
N LEU A 47 2.47 -8.38 3.24
CA LEU A 47 1.93 -7.35 4.13
C LEU A 47 1.05 -7.94 5.23
N GLU A 48 0.18 -8.90 4.90
CA GLU A 48 -0.70 -9.59 5.86
C GLU A 48 0.13 -10.36 6.90
N ASP A 49 1.15 -11.10 6.46
CA ASP A 49 2.07 -11.84 7.34
C ASP A 49 2.81 -10.87 8.26
N LYS A 50 3.36 -9.78 7.71
CA LYS A 50 4.07 -8.77 8.53
C LYS A 50 3.15 -8.11 9.55
N LEU A 51 1.89 -7.82 9.18
CA LEU A 51 0.90 -7.25 10.09
C LEU A 51 0.52 -8.21 11.22
N GLN A 52 0.43 -9.51 10.94
CA GLN A 52 0.14 -10.52 11.96
C GLN A 52 1.26 -10.68 12.98
N GLU A 53 2.51 -10.49 12.55
CA GLU A 53 3.69 -10.60 13.41
C GLU A 53 4.06 -9.30 14.13
N SER A 54 3.52 -8.16 13.69
CA SER A 54 3.88 -6.86 14.26
C SER A 54 3.28 -6.59 15.63
N THR A 55 4.07 -5.94 16.49
CA THR A 55 3.61 -5.47 17.81
C THR A 55 2.80 -4.17 17.67
N VAL A 56 2.01 -3.84 18.70
CA VAL A 56 1.24 -2.57 18.75
C VAL A 56 2.17 -1.36 18.57
N ALA A 57 3.35 -1.38 19.18
CA ALA A 57 4.34 -0.29 19.06
C ALA A 57 4.84 -0.10 17.62
N GLU A 58 5.08 -1.19 16.87
CA GLU A 58 5.49 -1.09 15.46
C GLU A 58 4.36 -0.48 14.59
N LEU A 59 3.11 -0.88 14.85
CA LEU A 59 1.96 -0.35 14.11
C LEU A 59 1.76 1.15 14.37
N GLU A 60 1.92 1.60 15.61
CA GLU A 60 1.88 3.03 15.96
C GLU A 60 2.96 3.84 15.26
N MET A 61 4.18 3.29 15.10
CA MET A 61 5.25 3.95 14.36
C MET A 61 4.88 4.15 12.88
N TYR A 62 4.26 3.16 12.23
CA TYR A 62 3.84 3.30 10.84
C TYR A 62 2.76 4.37 10.66
N LEU A 63 1.83 4.49 11.62
CA LEU A 63 0.78 5.52 11.57
C LEU A 63 1.35 6.93 11.74
N LYS A 64 2.25 7.14 12.71
CA LYS A 64 2.89 8.44 12.93
C LYS A 64 3.68 8.90 11.71
N LYS A 65 4.39 7.99 11.05
CA LYS A 65 5.14 8.30 9.83
C LYS A 65 4.22 8.75 8.69
N ILE A 66 3.04 8.14 8.55
CA ILE A 66 2.06 8.55 7.55
C ILE A 66 1.53 9.96 7.87
N GLU A 67 1.24 10.28 9.13
CA GLU A 67 0.79 11.61 9.52
C GLU A 67 1.85 12.68 9.26
N GLU A 68 3.13 12.37 9.47
CA GLU A 68 4.25 13.27 9.14
C GLU A 68 4.39 13.46 7.62
N GLU A 69 4.36 12.37 6.83
CA GLU A 69 4.43 12.43 5.37
C GLU A 69 3.20 13.10 4.71
N GLU A 70 2.03 13.08 5.37
CA GLU A 70 0.84 13.80 4.90
C GLU A 70 0.93 15.30 5.20
N LYS A 71 1.45 15.69 6.38
CA LYS A 71 1.68 17.10 6.72
C LYS A 71 2.73 17.76 5.83
N GLU A 72 3.83 17.07 5.54
CA GLU A 72 4.87 17.59 4.64
C GLU A 72 4.32 17.84 3.22
N LYS A 73 3.38 17.00 2.74
CA LYS A 73 2.73 17.21 1.44
C LYS A 73 1.77 18.38 1.44
N GLU A 74 1.07 18.63 2.56
CA GLU A 74 0.19 19.79 2.70
C GLU A 74 1.02 21.10 2.67
N GLU A 75 2.16 21.16 3.36
CA GLU A 75 3.08 22.31 3.35
C GLU A 75 3.72 22.57 1.98
N GLU A 76 4.08 21.52 1.23
CA GLU A 76 4.57 21.64 -0.15
C GLU A 76 3.50 22.17 -1.12
N THR A 77 2.22 21.81 -0.91
CA THR A 77 1.12 22.34 -1.72
C THR A 77 0.80 23.80 -1.41
N GLU A 78 0.86 24.23 -0.15
CA GLU A 78 0.60 25.62 0.24
C GLU A 78 1.72 26.59 -0.22
N THR A 79 2.97 26.14 -0.22
CA THR A 79 4.11 26.96 -0.67
C THR A 79 4.17 27.13 -2.20
N ALA A 80 3.68 26.15 -2.96
CA ALA A 80 3.55 26.23 -4.42
C ALA A 80 2.42 27.18 -4.87
N GLU A 81 1.31 27.24 -4.12
CA GLU A 81 0.20 28.17 -4.40
C GLU A 81 0.51 29.61 -3.97
N ALA A 82 1.32 29.81 -2.92
CA ALA A 82 1.70 31.15 -2.45
C ALA A 82 2.77 31.86 -3.33
N THR A 83 3.41 31.14 -4.25
CA THR A 83 4.45 31.66 -5.15
C THR A 83 4.02 31.76 -6.62
N SER A 84 2.75 31.48 -6.91
CA SER A 84 2.13 31.54 -8.25
C SER A 84 1.27 32.79 -8.46
#